data_AF-A0A7L4RJD0-F1
#
_entry.id   AF-A0A7L4RJD0-F1
#
_cell.length_a   1.000
_cell.length_b   1.000
_cell.length_c   1.000
_cell.angle_alpha   90.00
_cell.angle_beta   90.00
_cell.angle_gamma   90.00
#
_symmetry.space_group_name_H-M   'P 1'
#
loop_
_entity.id
_entity.type
_entity.pdbx_description
1 polymer ?
#
loop_
_entity_poly.entity_id
_entity_poly.type
_entity_poly.pdbx_seq_one_letter_code
_entity_poly.pdbx_strand_id
1 'polypeptide(L)'
;MATRKEIIVLIILVLLIVLLVKLAEFYKTNVVEADASKFVFEDLHSKYPNADIEIMSMRDGYNDAGEKYFEIKTKVTEGAFTPCPERMHIYYNYPVQNFVSQPTEYITSNCRVCTGGTCTIAFPEEAIIASHTFAGTEAVHAFVTESEAAYPSVVEGSDRWTITWDSPVSTHYYAVIVGKEGTLVSAEDIQKK
;
A
#
# COMPACT_ATOMS: atom_id res chain seq x y z
N MET A 1 -33.04 -3.88 -56.57
CA MET A 1 -33.44 -5.20 -56.07
C MET A 1 -32.17 -5.89 -55.59
N ALA A 2 -32.00 -6.05 -54.28
CA ALA A 2 -30.87 -6.82 -53.78
C ALA A 2 -30.98 -8.25 -54.30
N THR A 3 -29.92 -8.78 -54.88
CA THR A 3 -29.94 -10.15 -55.39
C THR A 3 -30.08 -11.12 -54.21
N ARG A 4 -30.68 -12.30 -54.41
CA ARG A 4 -30.86 -13.32 -53.36
C ARG A 4 -29.55 -13.64 -52.61
N LYS A 5 -28.40 -13.49 -53.28
CA LYS A 5 -27.06 -13.67 -52.71
C LYS A 5 -26.68 -12.55 -51.72
N GLU A 6 -26.98 -11.30 -52.05
CA GLU A 6 -26.73 -10.14 -51.17
C GLU A 6 -27.55 -10.26 -49.87
N ILE A 7 -28.80 -10.69 -49.96
CA ILE A 7 -29.67 -10.89 -48.79
C ILE A 7 -29.11 -11.97 -47.86
N ILE A 8 -28.60 -13.08 -48.39
CA ILE A 8 -28.00 -14.16 -47.59
C ILE A 8 -26.73 -13.69 -46.87
N VAL A 9 -25.85 -12.96 -47.57
CA VAL A 9 -24.63 -12.41 -46.96
C VAL A 9 -24.96 -11.45 -45.82
N LEU A 10 -25.98 -10.61 -45.99
CA LEU A 10 -26.41 -9.66 -44.97
C LEU A 10 -26.97 -10.37 -43.73
N ILE A 11 -27.74 -11.44 -43.90
CA ILE A 11 -28.25 -12.27 -42.78
C ILE A 11 -27.09 -12.94 -42.03
N ILE A 12 -26.11 -13.50 -42.75
CA ILE A 12 -24.94 -14.12 -42.12
C ILE A 12 -24.15 -13.08 -41.32
N LEU A 13 -23.94 -11.88 -41.87
CA LEU A 13 -23.23 -10.81 -41.19
C LEU A 13 -23.95 -10.39 -39.89
N VAL A 14 -25.27 -10.24 -39.93
CA VAL A 14 -26.08 -9.89 -38.75
C VAL A 14 -25.99 -10.99 -37.68
N LEU A 15 -26.07 -12.27 -38.07
CA LEU A 15 -25.89 -13.39 -37.14
C LEU A 15 -24.50 -13.38 -36.50
N LEU A 16 -23.46 -13.06 -37.28
CA LEU A 16 -22.09 -12.96 -36.79
C LEU A 16 -21.94 -11.81 -35.78
N ILE A 17 -22.55 -10.66 -36.04
CA ILE A 17 -22.56 -9.52 -35.11
C ILE A 17 -23.28 -9.88 -33.80
N VAL A 18 -24.45 -10.52 -33.88
CA VAL A 18 -25.20 -10.94 -32.68
C VAL A 18 -24.39 -11.96 -31.86
N LEU A 19 -23.72 -12.91 -32.52
CA LEU A 19 -22.84 -13.87 -31.85
C LEU A 19 -21.67 -13.18 -31.15
N LEU A 20 -21.03 -12.20 -31.80
CA LEU A 20 -19.93 -11.44 -31.23
C LEU A 20 -20.37 -10.60 -30.02
N VAL A 21 -21.54 -9.97 -30.08
CA VAL A 21 -22.11 -9.22 -28.95
C VAL A 21 -22.36 -10.15 -27.76
N LYS A 22 -22.93 -11.34 -27.99
CA LYS A 22 -23.19 -12.33 -26.93
C LYS A 22 -21.91 -12.89 -26.31
N LEU A 23 -20.89 -13.14 -27.12
CA LEU A 23 -19.56 -13.52 -26.61
C LEU A 23 -18.95 -12.40 -25.77
N ALA A 24 -19.03 -11.15 -26.22
CA ALA A 24 -18.52 -10.00 -25.47
C ALA A 24 -19.24 -9.81 -24.11
N GLU A 25 -20.56 -10.01 -24.06
CA GLU A 25 -21.32 -9.99 -22.81
C GLU A 25 -20.85 -11.07 -21.83
N PHE A 26 -20.59 -12.29 -22.32
CA PHE A 26 -20.10 -13.40 -21.49
C PHE A 26 -18.73 -13.11 -20.85
N TYR A 27 -17.82 -12.47 -21.59
CA TYR A 27 -16.51 -12.07 -21.06
C TYR A 27 -16.59 -10.92 -20.05
N LYS A 28 -17.60 -10.05 -20.12
CA LYS A 28 -17.77 -8.95 -19.15
C LYS A 28 -18.25 -9.39 -17.77
N THR A 29 -18.90 -10.54 -17.66
CA THR A 29 -19.52 -10.99 -16.41
C THR A 29 -18.58 -11.71 -15.43
N ASN A 30 -17.38 -12.12 -15.85
CA ASN A 30 -16.45 -12.83 -14.99
C ASN A 30 -15.33 -11.90 -14.54
N VAL A 31 -15.66 -10.95 -13.66
CA VAL A 31 -14.66 -10.16 -12.95
C VAL A 31 -13.98 -11.07 -11.93
N VAL A 32 -12.75 -11.51 -12.24
CA VAL A 32 -11.98 -12.43 -11.40
C VAL A 32 -11.06 -11.65 -10.46
N GLU A 33 -11.02 -12.05 -9.20
CA GLU A 33 -10.14 -11.48 -8.16
C GLU A 33 -8.66 -11.42 -8.60
N ALA A 34 -8.21 -12.46 -9.31
CA ALA A 34 -6.86 -12.57 -9.85
C ALA A 34 -6.54 -11.45 -10.86
N ASP A 35 -7.49 -11.12 -11.74
CA ASP A 35 -7.31 -10.06 -12.73
C ASP A 35 -7.26 -8.69 -12.07
N ALA A 36 -8.13 -8.47 -11.08
CA ALA A 36 -8.19 -7.24 -10.31
C ALA A 36 -6.88 -7.01 -9.51
N SER A 37 -6.39 -8.06 -8.86
CA SER A 37 -5.13 -8.01 -8.11
C SER A 37 -3.95 -7.70 -9.02
N LYS A 38 -3.83 -8.42 -10.14
CA LYS A 38 -2.76 -8.22 -11.13
C LYS A 38 -2.75 -6.79 -11.66
N PHE A 39 -3.91 -6.28 -12.04
CA PHE A 39 -4.05 -4.92 -12.55
C PHE A 39 -3.61 -3.87 -11.54
N VAL A 40 -4.05 -4.00 -10.29
CA VAL A 40 -3.67 -3.07 -9.20
C VAL A 40 -2.16 -3.13 -8.94
N PHE A 41 -1.57 -4.33 -8.90
CA PHE A 41 -0.12 -4.47 -8.72
C PHE A 41 0.67 -3.85 -9.88
N GLU A 42 0.25 -4.05 -11.13
CA GLU A 42 0.93 -3.47 -12.30
C GLU A 42 0.88 -1.93 -12.29
N ASP A 43 -0.27 -1.34 -11.96
CA ASP A 43 -0.41 0.11 -11.84
C ASP A 43 0.44 0.68 -10.69
N LEU A 44 0.38 0.05 -9.51
CA LEU A 44 1.14 0.48 -8.35
C LEU A 44 2.65 0.33 -8.56
N HIS A 45 3.10 -0.76 -9.17
CA HIS A 45 4.52 -0.96 -9.46
C HIS A 45 5.03 0.02 -10.52
N SER A 46 4.18 0.41 -11.49
CA SER A 46 4.53 1.45 -12.46
C SER A 46 4.65 2.83 -11.82
N LYS A 47 3.87 3.14 -10.77
CA LYS A 47 3.88 4.43 -10.08
C LYS A 47 4.94 4.51 -8.98
N TYR A 48 5.16 3.39 -8.28
CA TYR A 48 6.03 3.27 -7.11
C TYR A 48 6.97 2.07 -7.27
N PRO A 49 7.96 2.14 -8.18
CA PRO A 49 8.79 1.00 -8.56
C PRO A 49 9.66 0.46 -7.41
N ASN A 50 9.90 1.27 -6.38
CA ASN A 50 10.75 0.92 -5.24
C ASN A 50 9.96 0.75 -3.94
N ALA A 51 8.63 0.82 -3.98
CA ALA A 51 7.80 0.69 -2.78
C ALA A 51 7.51 -0.77 -2.44
N ASP A 52 7.34 -1.06 -1.15
CA ASP A 52 6.67 -2.26 -0.69
C ASP A 52 5.16 -2.11 -0.89
N ILE A 53 4.58 -3.01 -1.68
CA ILE A 53 3.16 -2.96 -2.09
C ILE A 53 2.45 -4.20 -1.56
N GLU A 54 1.34 -3.99 -0.86
CA GLU A 54 0.51 -5.07 -0.31
C GLU A 54 -0.98 -4.77 -0.51
N ILE A 55 -1.75 -5.75 -1.00
CA ILE A 55 -3.22 -5.66 -1.00
C ILE A 55 -3.70 -6.02 0.40
N MET A 56 -4.22 -5.03 1.13
CA MET A 56 -4.71 -5.21 2.50
C MET A 56 -6.09 -5.84 2.54
N SER A 57 -6.97 -5.46 1.62
CA SER A 57 -8.31 -6.04 1.52
C SER A 57 -8.87 -5.93 0.11
N MET A 58 -9.70 -6.90 -0.23
CA MET A 58 -10.54 -6.88 -1.43
C MET A 58 -11.96 -7.27 -1.04
N ARG A 59 -12.94 -6.44 -1.40
CA ARG A 59 -14.35 -6.67 -1.09
C ARG A 59 -15.20 -6.52 -2.35
N ASP A 60 -16.23 -7.35 -2.45
CA ASP A 60 -17.25 -7.20 -3.49
C ASP A 60 -18.09 -5.95 -3.25
N GLY A 61 -18.30 -5.16 -4.30
CA GLY A 61 -19.21 -4.03 -4.35
C GLY A 61 -20.14 -4.13 -5.57
N TYR A 62 -21.25 -3.37 -5.54
CA TYR A 62 -22.20 -3.29 -6.65
C TYR A 62 -22.58 -1.83 -6.89
N ASN A 63 -22.54 -1.38 -8.14
CA ASN A 63 -22.95 -0.02 -8.49
C ASN A 63 -24.49 0.10 -8.56
N ASP A 64 -25.00 1.31 -8.84
CA ASP A 64 -26.44 1.57 -8.99
C ASP A 64 -27.09 0.77 -10.13
N ALA A 65 -26.29 0.31 -11.11
CA ALA A 65 -26.72 -0.54 -12.20
C ALA A 65 -26.69 -2.05 -11.86
N GLY A 66 -26.27 -2.43 -10.65
CA GLY A 66 -26.13 -3.82 -10.20
C GLY A 66 -24.89 -4.54 -10.75
N GLU A 67 -23.94 -3.82 -11.35
CA GLU A 67 -22.69 -4.39 -11.86
C GLU A 67 -21.69 -4.60 -10.72
N LYS A 68 -21.11 -5.81 -10.67
CA LYS A 68 -20.11 -6.18 -9.66
C LYS A 68 -18.79 -5.44 -9.90
N TYR A 69 -18.20 -4.95 -8.81
CA TYR A 69 -16.82 -4.45 -8.77
C TYR A 69 -16.12 -4.92 -7.49
N PHE A 70 -14.80 -4.71 -7.43
CA PHE A 70 -13.97 -4.92 -6.25
C PHE A 70 -13.53 -3.58 -5.67
N GLU A 71 -13.78 -3.39 -4.39
CA GLU A 71 -13.13 -2.38 -3.55
C GLU A 71 -11.81 -2.95 -3.04
N ILE A 72 -10.70 -2.37 -3.48
CA ILE A 72 -9.36 -2.87 -3.16
C ILE A 72 -8.66 -1.80 -2.34
N LYS A 73 -8.26 -2.13 -1.12
CA LYS A 73 -7.41 -1.30 -0.27
C LYS A 73 -5.99 -1.81 -0.36
N THR A 74 -5.06 -0.95 -0.73
CA THR A 74 -3.64 -1.28 -0.84
C THR A 74 -2.80 -0.42 0.09
N LYS A 75 -1.71 -1.02 0.56
CA LYS A 75 -0.62 -0.38 1.29
C LYS A 75 0.52 -0.15 0.32
N VAL A 76 1.04 1.07 0.29
CA VAL A 76 2.27 1.43 -0.40
C VAL A 76 3.20 2.04 0.62
N THR A 77 4.36 1.43 0.82
CA THR A 77 5.40 1.93 1.72
C THR A 77 6.68 2.23 0.94
N GLU A 78 7.06 3.50 0.86
CA GLU A 78 8.34 3.93 0.31
C GLU A 78 9.41 4.02 1.40
N GLY A 79 10.59 3.47 1.12
CA GLY A 79 11.70 3.53 2.05
C GLY A 79 11.43 2.81 3.38
N ALA A 80 10.81 1.62 3.36
CA ALA A 80 10.41 0.85 4.54
C ALA A 80 11.54 0.65 5.58
N PHE A 81 12.80 0.63 5.14
CA PHE A 81 14.00 0.47 5.97
C PHE A 81 14.82 1.76 6.11
N THR A 82 14.20 2.92 5.89
CA THR A 82 14.85 4.22 6.03
C THR A 82 14.43 4.89 7.36
N PRO A 83 15.10 5.97 7.77
CA PRO A 83 14.68 6.80 8.90
C PRO A 83 13.26 7.35 8.81
N CYS A 84 12.79 7.60 7.58
CA CYS A 84 11.56 8.33 7.34
C CYS A 84 10.70 7.58 6.30
N PRO A 85 10.21 6.36 6.63
CA PRO A 85 9.37 5.61 5.72
C PRO A 85 8.07 6.37 5.46
N GLU A 86 7.62 6.38 4.21
CA GLU A 86 6.34 7.00 3.82
C GLU A 86 5.33 5.89 3.51
N ARG A 87 4.26 5.84 4.29
CA ARG A 87 3.17 4.88 4.14
C ARG A 87 1.92 5.60 3.71
N MET A 88 1.28 5.07 2.67
CA MET A 88 -0.01 5.54 2.19
C MET A 88 -0.96 4.39 1.89
N HIS A 89 -2.27 4.65 2.02
CA HIS A 89 -3.31 3.75 1.54
C HIS A 89 -3.89 4.27 0.24
N ILE A 90 -3.96 3.38 -0.75
CA ILE A 90 -4.54 3.67 -2.06
C ILE A 90 -5.72 2.73 -2.27
N TYR A 91 -6.84 3.30 -2.71
CA TYR A 91 -8.10 2.62 -2.89
C TYR A 91 -8.44 2.53 -4.38
N TYR A 92 -8.89 1.35 -4.82
CA TYR A 92 -9.32 1.09 -6.19
C TYR A 92 -10.73 0.51 -6.23
N ASN A 93 -11.48 0.89 -7.28
CA ASN A 93 -12.76 0.29 -7.66
C ASN A 93 -12.62 -0.34 -9.06
N TYR A 94 -12.50 -1.67 -9.14
CA TYR A 94 -12.27 -2.38 -10.41
C TYR A 94 -13.46 -3.29 -10.77
N PRO A 95 -14.00 -3.31 -12.01
CA PRO A 95 -13.56 -2.57 -13.20
C PRO A 95 -14.34 -1.28 -13.48
N VAL A 96 -15.44 -1.04 -12.74
CA VAL A 96 -16.50 -0.08 -13.11
C VAL A 96 -16.03 1.38 -13.10
N GLN A 97 -14.99 1.73 -12.35
CA GLN A 97 -14.55 3.12 -12.17
C GLN A 97 -13.04 3.33 -12.39
N ASN A 98 -12.44 2.74 -13.44
CA ASN A 98 -11.05 3.00 -13.90
C ASN A 98 -10.37 4.18 -13.19
N PHE A 99 -9.55 3.87 -12.17
CA PHE A 99 -8.71 4.81 -11.43
C PHE A 99 -9.37 6.08 -10.88
N VAL A 100 -10.59 6.04 -10.34
CA VAL A 100 -10.97 7.09 -9.39
C VAL A 100 -10.15 6.85 -8.12
N SER A 101 -8.91 7.31 -8.13
CA SER A 101 -8.04 7.36 -6.97
C SER A 101 -8.79 8.15 -5.91
N GLN A 102 -9.26 7.46 -4.87
CA GLN A 102 -9.64 8.18 -3.67
C GLN A 102 -8.43 8.98 -3.20
N PRO A 103 -8.63 10.17 -2.60
CA PRO A 103 -7.52 10.95 -2.09
C PRO A 103 -6.64 10.05 -1.23
N THR A 104 -5.35 10.02 -1.58
CA THR A 104 -4.36 9.19 -0.88
C THR A 104 -4.40 9.48 0.60
N GLU A 105 -4.63 8.43 1.40
CA GLU A 105 -4.58 8.53 2.85
C GLU A 105 -3.13 8.33 3.27
N TYR A 106 -2.43 9.44 3.55
CA TYR A 106 -1.07 9.41 4.08
C TYR A 106 -1.12 9.05 5.56
N ILE A 107 -0.46 7.95 5.90
CA ILE A 107 -0.26 7.53 7.29
C ILE A 107 1.01 8.17 7.84
N THR A 108 2.10 8.14 7.07
CA THR A 108 3.35 8.83 7.39
C THR A 108 3.82 9.64 6.19
N SER A 109 4.31 10.86 6.45
CA SER A 109 4.88 11.74 5.43
C SER A 109 5.85 12.73 6.07
N ASN A 110 6.90 13.11 5.34
CA ASN A 110 7.88 14.12 5.78
C ASN A 110 8.51 13.81 7.15
N CYS A 111 8.69 12.53 7.47
CA CYS A 111 9.26 12.08 8.76
C CYS A 111 8.51 12.61 9.99
N ARG A 112 7.18 12.75 9.89
CA ARG A 112 6.34 13.21 10.98
C ARG A 112 5.30 12.18 11.34
N VAL A 113 5.13 11.98 12.63
CA VAL A 113 4.06 11.20 13.24
C VAL A 113 3.42 12.03 14.35
N CYS A 114 2.15 11.79 14.62
CA CYS A 114 1.43 12.45 15.72
C CYS A 114 1.44 13.99 15.68
N THR A 115 1.18 14.56 14.50
CA THR A 115 1.18 16.01 14.28
C THR A 115 -0.05 16.74 14.84
N GLY A 116 -1.03 16.02 15.41
CA GLY A 116 -2.17 16.60 16.14
C GLY A 116 -3.00 15.58 16.91
N GLY A 117 -3.58 16.00 18.04
CA GLY A 117 -4.50 15.18 18.85
C GLY A 117 -3.84 14.08 19.69
N THR A 118 -4.62 13.04 20.02
CA THR A 118 -4.13 11.83 20.71
C THR A 118 -3.22 11.05 19.76
N CYS A 119 -1.96 10.86 20.15
CA CYS A 119 -0.98 10.10 19.38
C CYS A 119 -1.26 8.60 19.53
N THR A 120 -1.40 7.88 18.42
CA THR A 120 -1.51 6.42 18.42
C THR A 120 -0.60 5.88 17.34
N ILE A 121 0.33 5.00 17.73
CA ILE A 121 1.29 4.37 16.83
C ILE A 121 0.72 3.02 16.43
N ALA A 122 0.03 2.99 15.30
CA ALA A 122 -0.68 1.83 14.79
C ALA A 122 0.14 1.02 13.79
N PHE A 123 1.12 1.64 13.14
CA PHE A 123 1.90 1.03 12.06
C PHE A 123 3.42 1.03 12.36
N PRO A 124 4.16 0.05 11.82
CA PRO A 124 5.60 -0.03 12.04
C PRO A 124 6.35 1.19 11.50
N GLU A 125 5.90 1.80 10.40
CA GLU A 125 6.48 3.02 9.85
C GLU A 125 6.36 4.21 10.81
N GLU A 126 5.25 4.30 11.54
CA GLU A 126 5.08 5.33 12.57
C GLU A 126 6.02 5.09 13.74
N ALA A 127 6.19 3.82 14.13
CA ALA A 127 7.09 3.42 15.21
C ALA A 127 8.56 3.72 14.89
N ILE A 128 8.97 3.50 13.64
CA ILE A 128 10.31 3.87 13.14
C ILE A 128 10.52 5.37 13.30
N ILE A 129 9.60 6.20 12.81
CA ILE A 129 9.74 7.67 12.92
C ILE A 129 9.74 8.10 14.39
N ALA A 130 8.81 7.61 15.20
CA ALA A 130 8.72 7.93 16.62
C ALA A 130 10.01 7.61 17.38
N SER A 131 10.67 6.50 17.03
CA SER A 131 11.87 6.02 17.73
C SER A 131 13.09 6.94 17.65
N HIS A 132 13.12 7.89 16.71
CA HIS A 132 14.21 8.87 16.59
C HIS A 132 13.74 10.33 16.56
N THR A 133 12.42 10.58 16.58
CA THR A 133 11.88 11.96 16.56
C THR A 133 11.20 12.37 17.86
N PHE A 134 10.90 11.44 18.77
CA PHE A 134 10.30 11.76 20.06
C PHE A 134 11.30 12.42 21.01
N ALA A 135 10.77 13.17 21.98
CA ALA A 135 11.59 13.74 23.04
C ALA A 135 12.26 12.61 23.85
N GLY A 136 13.56 12.73 24.09
CA GLY A 136 14.36 11.68 24.74
C GLY A 136 15.03 10.69 23.79
N THR A 137 14.85 10.81 22.47
CA THR A 137 15.53 9.99 21.46
C THR A 137 16.63 10.75 20.72
N GLU A 138 17.19 11.82 21.29
CA GLU A 138 18.17 12.68 20.62
C GLU A 138 19.46 11.93 20.24
N ALA A 139 19.89 10.99 21.07
CA ALA A 139 21.04 10.14 20.78
C ALA A 139 20.77 9.15 19.63
N VAL A 140 19.54 8.63 19.55
CA VAL A 140 19.10 7.79 18.43
C VAL A 140 19.04 8.61 17.15
N HIS A 141 18.49 9.83 17.22
CA HIS A 141 18.47 10.77 16.10
C HIS A 141 19.88 11.01 15.55
N ALA A 142 20.82 11.37 16.43
CA ALA A 142 22.22 11.58 16.06
C ALA A 142 22.80 10.33 15.39
N PHE A 143 22.63 9.15 16.00
CA PHE A 143 23.08 7.87 15.43
C PHE A 143 22.55 7.63 14.02
N VAL A 144 21.25 7.85 13.80
CA VAL A 144 20.59 7.65 12.50
C VAL A 144 21.07 8.67 11.46
N THR A 145 21.38 9.90 11.85
CA THR A 145 21.87 10.94 10.94
C THR A 145 23.37 10.83 10.62
N GLU A 146 24.17 10.35 11.56
CA GLU A 146 25.63 10.32 11.46
C GLU A 146 26.17 8.97 10.96
N SER A 147 25.48 7.87 11.27
CA SER A 147 25.93 6.53 10.89
C SER A 147 25.57 6.22 9.44
N GLU A 148 26.59 5.90 8.65
CA GLU A 148 26.37 5.38 7.30
C GLU A 148 25.56 4.07 7.37
N ALA A 149 24.53 3.98 6.53
CA ALA A 149 23.68 2.80 6.40
C ALA A 149 23.00 2.33 7.72
N ALA A 150 22.63 3.24 8.62
CA ALA A 150 21.73 2.90 9.72
C ALA A 150 20.36 2.48 9.19
N TYR A 151 19.89 1.30 9.57
CA TYR A 151 18.58 0.76 9.20
C TYR A 151 17.78 0.34 10.44
N PRO A 152 16.45 0.51 10.42
CA PRO A 152 15.58 0.03 11.47
C PRO A 152 15.15 -1.42 11.23
N SER A 153 14.89 -2.13 12.31
CA SER A 153 14.05 -3.33 12.31
C SER A 153 12.98 -3.18 13.39
N VAL A 154 11.77 -3.66 13.12
CA VAL A 154 10.61 -3.43 13.98
C VAL A 154 9.98 -4.76 14.37
N VAL A 155 9.68 -4.91 15.66
CA VAL A 155 8.91 -6.03 16.21
C VAL A 155 7.67 -5.49 16.91
N GLU A 156 6.51 -5.97 16.50
CA GLU A 156 5.24 -5.63 17.15
C GLU A 156 5.04 -6.45 18.44
N GLY A 157 4.73 -5.75 19.52
CA GLY A 157 4.20 -6.32 20.76
C GLY A 157 2.72 -5.98 20.98
N SER A 158 2.16 -6.49 22.07
CA SER A 158 0.75 -6.24 22.44
C SER A 158 0.40 -4.76 22.57
N ASP A 159 1.25 -4.01 23.26
CA ASP A 159 1.04 -2.64 23.72
C ASP A 159 2.17 -1.69 23.33
N ARG A 160 3.18 -2.21 22.62
CA ARG A 160 4.41 -1.51 22.29
C ARG A 160 5.04 -2.01 20.99
N TRP A 161 5.92 -1.20 20.46
CA TRP A 161 6.80 -1.47 19.34
C TRP A 161 8.24 -1.50 19.86
N THR A 162 9.00 -2.50 19.44
CA THR A 162 10.44 -2.54 19.66
C THR A 162 11.13 -2.26 18.33
N ILE A 163 11.94 -1.21 18.30
CA ILE A 163 12.67 -0.75 17.13
C ILE A 163 14.15 -0.88 17.42
N THR A 164 14.87 -1.59 16.57
CA THR A 164 16.32 -1.71 16.65
C THR A 164 16.95 -0.95 15.49
N TRP A 165 17.74 0.07 15.80
CA TRP A 165 18.56 0.81 14.85
C TRP A 165 19.96 0.24 14.82
N ASP A 166 20.33 -0.38 13.71
CA ASP A 166 21.63 -1.00 13.51
C ASP A 166 22.34 -0.40 12.30
N SER A 167 23.67 -0.37 12.34
CA SER A 167 24.54 0.00 11.23
C SER A 167 25.66 -1.02 11.10
N PRO A 168 25.96 -1.56 9.91
CA PRO A 168 27.01 -2.57 9.73
C PRO A 168 28.41 -2.10 10.14
N VAL A 169 28.64 -0.79 10.12
CA VAL A 169 29.95 -0.17 10.40
C VAL A 169 30.08 0.33 11.84
N SER A 170 28.98 0.34 12.61
CA SER A 170 29.00 0.78 13.99
C SER A 170 29.26 -0.36 14.98
N THR A 171 29.96 -0.06 16.08
CA THR A 171 30.25 -0.99 17.19
C THR A 171 29.11 -1.12 18.19
N HIS A 172 28.06 -0.32 18.04
CA HIS A 172 26.85 -0.39 18.86
C HIS A 172 25.59 -0.31 18.00
N TYR A 173 24.44 -0.50 18.63
CA TYR A 173 23.13 -0.31 18.05
C TYR A 173 22.19 0.25 19.12
N TYR A 174 21.08 0.85 18.69
CA TYR A 174 20.06 1.33 19.63
C TYR A 174 18.84 0.42 19.62
N ALA A 175 18.34 0.09 20.81
CA ALA A 175 17.03 -0.54 20.99
C ALA A 175 16.08 0.48 21.62
N VAL A 176 14.99 0.78 20.90
CA VAL A 176 14.00 1.78 21.30
C VAL A 176 12.65 1.10 21.46
N ILE A 177 11.99 1.34 22.59
CA ILE A 177 10.64 0.85 22.85
C ILE A 177 9.68 2.03 22.84
N VAL A 178 8.69 1.97 21.95
CA VAL A 178 7.64 2.98 21.80
C VAL A 178 6.29 2.33 22.14
N GLY A 179 5.56 2.90 23.10
CA GLY A 179 4.20 2.47 23.42
C GLY A 179 3.22 2.81 22.30
N LYS A 180 2.17 1.99 22.10
CA LYS A 180 1.14 2.24 21.09
C LYS A 180 0.36 3.55 21.32
N GLU A 181 0.38 4.08 22.54
CA GLU A 181 -0.18 5.40 22.89
C GLU A 181 0.74 6.58 22.55
N GLY A 182 1.84 6.36 21.83
CA GLY A 182 2.74 7.44 21.43
C GLY A 182 3.66 7.90 22.54
N THR A 183 4.04 6.99 23.45
CA THR A 183 4.96 7.29 24.55
C THR A 183 6.30 6.59 24.31
N LEU A 184 7.40 7.30 24.58
CA LEU A 184 8.71 6.67 24.66
C LEU A 184 8.80 5.87 25.97
N VAL A 185 9.06 4.57 25.88
CA VAL A 185 9.22 3.69 27.05
C VAL A 185 10.70 3.59 27.41
N SER A 186 11.57 3.33 26.44
CA SER A 186 13.02 3.32 26.64
C SER A 186 13.78 3.54 25.32
N ALA A 187 15.02 3.98 25.43
CA ALA A 187 15.99 4.03 24.34
C ALA A 187 17.37 3.66 24.92
N GLU A 188 17.93 2.54 24.49
CA GLU A 188 19.14 1.94 25.06
C GLU A 188 20.23 1.80 23.99
N ASP A 189 21.45 2.25 24.30
CA ASP A 189 22.67 1.99 23.53
C ASP A 189 23.23 0.63 23.94
N ILE A 190 23.40 -0.27 22.97
CA ILE A 190 23.88 -1.63 23.20
C ILE A 190 25.13 -1.89 22.36
N GLN A 191 26.23 -2.21 23.03
CA GLN A 191 27.49 -2.58 22.39
C GLN A 191 27.38 -3.96 21.71
N LYS A 192 27.90 -4.06 20.49
CA LYS A 192 28.02 -5.32 19.77
C LYS A 192 29.13 -6.16 20.39
N LYS A 193 28.90 -7.47 20.44
CA LYS A 193 29.88 -8.45 20.91
C LYS A 193 30.83 -8.88 19.79
#